data_AF-A0A821SBC0-F1
#
_entry.id   AF-A0A821SBC0-F1
#
_cell.length_a   1.000
_cell.length_b   1.000
_cell.length_c   1.000
_cell.angle_alpha   90.00
_cell.angle_beta   90.00
_cell.angle_gamma   90.00
#
_symmetry.space_group_name_H-M   'P 1'
#
loop_
_entity.id
_entity.type
_entity.pdbx_description
1 polymer ?
#
loop_
_entity_poly.entity_id
_entity_poly.type
_entity_poly.pdbx_seq_one_letter_code
_entity_poly.pdbx_strand_id
1 'polypeptide(L)'
;SKVFTQLCDLLGIHHQRTPLYHPQSNLSERVNRTLKPLLASLAHNDSKSWDLKLSQIAFALRTAPSESTENTPAFLMFGRHPRQPLDLLLSPPPVTDQLP
;
A
#
# COMPACT_ATOMS: atom_id res chain seq x y z
N SER A 1 -11.86 12.66 20.25
CA SER A 1 -11.01 13.82 20.61
C SER A 1 -11.62 15.07 19.99
N LYS A 2 -11.77 16.16 20.75
CA LYS A 2 -12.26 17.44 20.21
C LYS A 2 -11.29 18.01 19.17
N VAL A 3 -9.99 17.93 19.45
CA VAL A 3 -8.91 18.39 18.56
C VAL A 3 -8.95 17.71 17.19
N PHE A 4 -9.14 16.38 17.16
CA PHE A 4 -9.20 15.63 15.90
C PHE A 4 -10.43 16.03 15.06
N THR A 5 -11.57 16.27 15.70
CA THR A 5 -12.81 16.65 15.00
C THR A 5 -12.66 18.02 14.36
N GLN A 6 -12.12 18.99 15.11
CA GLN A 6 -11.84 20.33 14.59
C GLN A 6 -10.85 20.33 13.42
N LEU A 7 -9.83 19.46 13.46
CA LEU A 7 -8.90 19.30 12.35
C LEU A 7 -9.58 18.74 11.10
N CYS A 8 -10.45 17.73 11.26
CA CYS A 8 -11.23 17.19 10.15
C CYS A 8 -12.13 18.26 9.52
N ASP A 9 -12.82 19.05 10.34
CA ASP A 9 -13.70 20.13 9.87
C ASP A 9 -12.91 21.20 9.10
N LEU A 10 -11.73 21.58 9.60
CA LEU A 10 -10.85 22.57 8.95
C LEU A 10 -10.31 22.08 7.60
N LEU A 11 -10.02 20.78 7.49
CA LEU A 11 -9.51 20.17 6.25
C LEU A 11 -10.62 19.68 5.31
N GLY A 12 -11.90 19.87 5.65
CA GLY A 12 -13.03 19.36 4.86
C GLY A 12 -13.10 17.82 4.81
N ILE A 13 -12.53 17.13 5.79
CA ILE A 13 -12.47 15.66 5.86
C ILE A 13 -13.74 15.14 6.54
N HIS A 14 -14.52 14.33 5.82
CA HIS A 14 -15.64 13.60 6.41
C HIS A 14 -15.14 12.35 7.14
N HIS A 15 -15.13 12.39 8.48
CA HIS A 15 -14.70 11.26 9.30
C HIS A 15 -15.78 10.17 9.38
N GLN A 16 -15.54 9.03 8.73
CA GLN A 16 -16.40 7.86 8.82
C GLN A 16 -15.93 6.92 9.94
N ARG A 17 -16.89 6.42 10.72
CA ARG A 17 -16.64 5.43 11.78
C ARG A 17 -17.16 4.07 11.36
N THR A 18 -16.34 3.04 11.57
CA THR A 18 -16.78 1.65 11.39
C THR A 18 -17.84 1.32 12.44
N PRO A 19 -19.01 0.77 12.06
CA PRO A 19 -20.04 0.38 13.02
C PRO A 19 -19.53 -0.73 13.96
N LEU A 20 -20.06 -0.76 15.18
CA LEU A 20 -19.73 -1.81 16.14
C LEU A 20 -20.04 -3.20 15.54
N TYR A 21 -19.15 -4.16 15.82
CA TYR A 21 -19.26 -5.56 15.40
C TYR A 21 -19.32 -5.80 13.88
N HIS A 22 -18.93 -4.83 13.04
CA HIS A 22 -18.88 -4.96 11.58
C HIS A 22 -17.50 -4.64 10.99
N PRO A 23 -16.44 -5.38 11.37
CA PRO A 23 -15.08 -5.18 10.85
C PRO A 23 -14.95 -5.46 9.34
N GLN A 24 -15.88 -6.21 8.77
CA GLN A 24 -15.86 -6.64 7.37
C GLN A 24 -15.84 -5.48 6.35
N SER A 25 -16.35 -4.30 6.72
CA SER A 25 -16.35 -3.13 5.84
C SER A 25 -15.01 -2.40 5.76
N ASN A 26 -14.01 -2.80 6.55
CA ASN A 26 -12.78 -2.04 6.69
C ASN A 26 -11.67 -2.58 5.78
N LEU A 27 -11.48 -1.94 4.61
CA LEU A 27 -10.38 -2.25 3.69
C LEU A 27 -9.01 -2.19 4.36
N SER A 28 -8.82 -1.33 5.37
CA SER A 28 -7.56 -1.25 6.10
C SER A 28 -7.27 -2.53 6.89
N GLU A 29 -8.29 -3.23 7.39
CA GLU A 29 -8.10 -4.51 8.08
C GLU A 29 -7.65 -5.61 7.12
N ARG A 30 -8.14 -5.60 5.88
CA ARG A 30 -7.68 -6.52 4.84
C ARG A 30 -6.20 -6.30 4.54
N VAL A 31 -5.78 -5.05 4.36
CA VAL A 31 -4.35 -4.72 4.17
C VAL A 31 -3.52 -5.13 5.39
N ASN A 32 -4.02 -4.87 6.60
CA ASN A 32 -3.36 -5.25 7.85
C ASN A 32 -3.19 -6.77 7.98
N ARG A 33 -4.12 -7.57 7.45
CA ARG A 33 -4.02 -9.04 7.44
C ARG A 33 -2.85 -9.53 6.60
N THR A 34 -2.50 -8.83 5.53
CA THR A 34 -1.33 -9.13 4.68
C THR A 34 -0.05 -8.53 5.26
N LEU A 35 -0.12 -7.32 5.81
CA LEU A 35 1.04 -6.59 6.33
C LEU A 35 1.62 -7.23 7.59
N LYS A 36 0.79 -7.72 8.51
CA LYS A 36 1.24 -8.38 9.76
C LYS A 36 2.16 -9.58 9.53
N PRO A 37 1.81 -10.59 8.71
CA PRO A 37 2.69 -11.74 8.47
C PRO A 37 3.96 -11.36 7.72
N LEU A 38 3.91 -10.40 6.79
CA LEU A 38 5.10 -9.86 6.11
C LEU A 38 6.07 -9.22 7.11
N LEU A 39 5.54 -8.37 8.01
CA LEU A 39 6.34 -7.79 9.09
C LEU A 39 6.91 -8.86 10.02
N ALA A 40 6.10 -9.84 10.43
CA ALA A 40 6.55 -10.91 11.31
C ALA A 40 7.69 -11.72 10.68
N SER A 41 7.59 -12.06 9.40
CA SER A 41 8.65 -12.76 8.66
C SER A 41 9.94 -11.95 8.57
N LEU A 42 9.85 -10.63 8.32
CA LEU A 42 11.02 -9.77 8.18
C LEU A 42 11.65 -9.36 9.51
N ALA A 43 10.83 -9.23 10.56
CA ALA A 43 11.28 -8.95 11.92
C ALA A 43 11.93 -10.18 12.56
N HIS A 44 11.50 -11.40 12.21
CA HIS A 44 12.13 -12.63 12.74
C HIS A 44 13.65 -12.67 12.47
N ASN A 45 14.08 -12.19 11.30
CA ASN A 45 15.50 -12.15 10.93
C ASN A 45 16.26 -10.95 11.49
N ASP A 46 15.58 -9.83 11.76
CA ASP A 46 16.20 -8.64 12.35
C ASP A 46 15.13 -7.76 13.03
N SER A 47 14.88 -8.05 14.30
CA SER A 47 13.86 -7.39 15.10
C SER A 47 14.18 -5.93 15.44
N LYS A 48 15.44 -5.49 15.31
CA LYS A 48 15.86 -4.12 15.67
C LYS A 48 15.67 -3.12 14.53
N SER A 49 15.62 -3.56 13.28
CA SER A 49 15.57 -2.70 12.09
C SER A 49 14.24 -2.81 11.29
N TRP A 50 13.20 -3.34 11.93
CA TRP A 50 11.91 -3.60 11.26
C TRP A 50 11.29 -2.33 10.64
N ASP A 51 11.51 -1.17 11.25
CA ASP A 51 11.05 0.14 10.83
C ASP A 51 11.69 0.58 9.50
N LEU A 52 12.98 0.29 9.31
CA LEU A 52 13.69 0.56 8.06
C LEU A 52 13.11 -0.24 6.89
N LYS A 53 12.62 -1.46 7.17
CA LYS A 53 12.02 -2.36 6.19
C LYS A 53 10.58 -1.99 5.83
N LEU A 54 9.92 -1.11 6.60
CA LEU A 54 8.53 -0.71 6.36
C LEU A 54 8.34 -0.08 4.98
N SER A 55 9.32 0.72 4.54
CA SER A 55 9.33 1.33 3.20
C SER A 55 9.33 0.28 2.09
N GLN A 56 10.12 -0.80 2.24
CA GLN A 56 10.22 -1.90 1.29
C GLN A 56 8.93 -2.72 1.24
N ILE A 57 8.31 -2.98 2.40
CA ILE A 57 7.01 -3.67 2.47
C ILE A 57 5.92 -2.82 1.82
N ALA A 58 5.89 -1.52 2.10
CA ALA A 58 4.93 -0.62 1.48
C ALA A 58 5.09 -0.57 -0.05
N PHE A 59 6.33 -0.59 -0.55
CA PHE A 59 6.59 -0.70 -1.98
C PHE A 59 6.08 -2.02 -2.54
N ALA A 60 6.43 -3.16 -1.93
CA ALA A 60 6.00 -4.49 -2.35
C ALA A 60 4.46 -4.61 -2.40
N LEU A 61 3.75 -4.11 -1.40
CA LEU A 61 2.28 -4.10 -1.36
C LEU A 61 1.66 -3.24 -2.46
N ARG A 62 2.32 -2.15 -2.88
CA ARG A 62 1.84 -1.27 -3.96
C ARG A 62 2.13 -1.84 -5.35
N THR A 63 3.16 -2.67 -5.49
CA THR A 63 3.55 -3.30 -6.77
C THR A 63 3.03 -4.70 -6.96
N ALA A 64 2.52 -5.35 -5.91
CA ALA A 64 1.86 -6.65 -6.04
C ALA A 64 0.47 -6.48 -6.67
N PRO A 65 0.10 -7.30 -7.68
CA PRO A 65 -1.25 -7.27 -8.23
C PRO A 65 -2.26 -7.72 -7.18
N SER A 66 -3.40 -7.03 -7.12
CA SER A 66 -4.51 -7.43 -6.27
C SER A 66 -5.44 -8.36 -7.03
N GLU A 67 -5.75 -9.53 -6.48
CA GLU A 67 -6.66 -10.51 -7.10
C GLU A 67 -8.04 -9.92 -7.45
N SER A 68 -8.53 -8.95 -6.68
CA SER A 68 -9.85 -8.34 -6.93
C SER A 68 -9.86 -7.33 -8.07
N THR A 69 -8.70 -6.78 -8.43
CA THR A 69 -8.61 -5.68 -9.42
C THR A 69 -7.73 -6.06 -10.61
N GLU A 70 -7.06 -7.21 -10.54
CA GLU A 70 -6.05 -7.74 -11.47
C GLU A 70 -4.86 -6.80 -11.75
N ASN A 71 -4.89 -5.60 -11.17
CA ASN A 71 -3.92 -4.54 -11.33
C ASN A 71 -3.21 -4.24 -10.00
N THR A 72 -2.05 -3.59 -10.11
CA THR A 72 -1.27 -3.14 -8.95
C THR A 72 -1.85 -1.81 -8.41
N PRO A 73 -1.91 -1.62 -7.08
CA PRO A 73 -2.36 -0.34 -6.50
C PRO A 73 -1.56 0.88 -7.01
N ALA A 74 -0.26 0.72 -7.25
CA ALA A 74 0.57 1.79 -7.81
C ALA A 74 0.12 2.18 -9.23
N PHE A 75 -0.23 1.20 -10.07
CA PHE A 75 -0.74 1.45 -11.41
C PHE A 75 -2.10 2.15 -11.36
N LEU A 76 -3.01 1.70 -10.50
CA LEU A 76 -4.33 2.33 -10.34
C LEU A 76 -4.25 3.78 -9.83
N MET A 77 -3.26 4.08 -8.99
CA MET A 77 -3.07 5.42 -8.43
C MET A 77 -2.36 6.38 -9.39
N PHE A 78 -1.35 5.90 -10.13
CA PHE A 78 -0.44 6.75 -10.91
C PHE A 78 -0.50 6.54 -12.44
N GLY A 79 -1.28 5.57 -12.92
CA GLY A 79 -1.36 5.19 -14.33
C GLY A 79 -0.08 4.56 -14.90
N ARG A 80 0.90 4.22 -14.05
CA ARG A 80 2.19 3.64 -14.47
C ARG A 80 2.74 2.70 -13.42
N HIS A 81 3.53 1.72 -13.86
CA HIS A 81 4.29 0.88 -12.95
C HIS A 81 5.50 1.64 -12.40
N PRO A 82 5.74 1.62 -11.08
CA PRO A 82 6.94 2.21 -10.51
C PRO A 82 8.17 1.39 -10.92
N ARG A 83 9.31 2.05 -11.14
CA ARG A 83 10.56 1.37 -11.50
C ARG A 83 10.97 0.43 -10.37
N GLN A 84 11.16 -0.83 -10.71
CA GLN A 84 11.66 -1.86 -9.80
C GLN A 84 13.19 -1.94 -9.88
N PRO A 85 13.88 -2.45 -8.85
CA PRO A 85 15.32 -2.66 -8.91
C PRO A 85 15.77 -3.50 -10.11
N LEU A 86 14.92 -4.42 -10.58
CA LEU A 86 15.17 -5.22 -11.77
C LEU A 86 15.21 -4.37 -13.06
N ASP A 87 14.37 -3.33 -13.15
CA ASP A 87 14.35 -2.40 -14.28
C ASP A 87 15.59 -1.49 -14.32
N LEU A 88 16.34 -1.40 -13.23
CA LEU A 88 17.64 -0.72 -13.20
C LEU A 88 18.76 -1.61 -13.74
N LEU A 89 18.60 -2.93 -13.61
CA LEU A 89 19.57 -3.93 -14.04
C LEU A 89 19.38 -4.29 -15.52
N LEU A 90 18.13 -4.36 -15.96
CA LEU A 90 17.76 -4.56 -17.36
C LEU A 90 17.78 -3.20 -18.06
N SER A 91 18.50 -3.08 -19.18
CA SER A 91 18.37 -1.88 -20.02
C SER A 91 16.89 -1.67 -20.36
N PRO A 92 16.39 -0.41 -20.36
CA PRO A 92 14.97 -0.16 -20.57
C PRO A 92 14.53 -0.82 -21.88
N PRO A 93 13.40 -1.54 -21.90
CA PRO A 93 12.85 -2.02 -23.16
C PRO A 93 12.62 -0.80 -24.08
N PRO A 94 12.86 -0.94 -25.39
CA PRO A 94 12.58 0.15 -26.33
C PRO A 94 11.15 0.62 -26.10
N VAL A 95 10.94 1.94 -26.07
CA VAL A 95 9.63 2.56 -25.87
C VAL A 95 8.75 2.18 -27.06
N THR A 96 8.07 1.04 -26.95
CA THR A 96 6.96 0.69 -27.85
C THR A 96 5.78 1.50 -27.37
N ASP A 97 5.64 2.66 -27.97
CA ASP A 97 4.49 3.55 -27.91
C ASP A 97 3.30 2.82 -28.56
N GLN A 98 2.69 1.89 -27.83
CA GLN A 98 1.47 1.19 -28.25
C GLN A 98 0.61 0.91 -27.00
N LEU A 99 -0.19 1.89 -26.62
CA LEU A 99 -1.47 1.63 -25.98
C LEU A 99 -2.51 1.42 -27.11
N PRO A 100 -3.44 0.46 -26.98
CA PRO A 100 -4.65 0.45 -27.80
C PRO A 100 -5.54 1.68 -27.54
#